data_AF-A0A9E4Q2N8-F1
#
_entry.id   AF-A0A9E4Q2N8-F1
#
_cell.length_a   1.000
_cell.length_b   1.000
_cell.length_c   1.000
_cell.angle_alpha   90.00
_cell.angle_beta   90.00
_cell.angle_gamma   90.00
#
_symmetry.space_group_name_H-M   'P 1'
#
loop_
_entity.id
_entity.type
_entity.pdbx_description
1 polymer ?
#
loop_
_entity_poly.entity_id
_entity_poly.type
_entity_poly.pdbx_seq_one_letter_code
_entity_poly.pdbx_strand_id
1 'polypeptide(L)'
;MREYIPSPSDWVAEQVELYEGSGGTEGLTLRDTGLPVIIVTNRGRKTGAVRKTPLMRVVDGSSYILVASKGGAPKHPLWYHNLK
;
A
#
# COMPACT_ATOMS: atom_id res chain seq x y z
N MET A 1 12.77 0.11 -18.07
CA MET A 1 11.72 -0.39 -17.16
C MET A 1 11.81 0.37 -15.84
N ARG A 2 10.69 0.64 -15.16
CA ARG A 2 10.73 1.25 -13.83
C ARG A 2 10.84 0.14 -12.80
N GLU A 3 11.91 0.18 -12.01
CA GLU A 3 12.17 -0.81 -10.98
C GLU A 3 11.15 -0.68 -9.84
N TYR A 4 10.62 -1.80 -9.38
CA TYR A 4 9.86 -1.87 -8.14
C TYR A 4 10.85 -1.90 -6.98
N ILE A 5 10.73 -0.93 -6.07
CA ILE A 5 11.52 -0.91 -4.84
C ILE A 5 10.56 -1.13 -3.67
N PRO A 6 10.66 -2.26 -2.96
CA PRO A 6 9.77 -2.59 -1.86
C PRO A 6 9.87 -1.59 -0.70
N SER A 7 8.92 -1.70 0.23
CA SER A 7 8.98 -0.95 1.48
C SER A 7 10.19 -1.39 2.30
N PRO A 8 10.89 -0.48 3.00
CA PRO A 8 11.93 -0.84 3.97
C PRO A 8 11.37 -1.47 5.25
N SER A 9 10.04 -1.56 5.37
CA SER A 9 9.36 -2.24 6.48
C SER A 9 9.01 -3.65 6.03
N ASP A 10 9.62 -4.66 6.65
CA ASP A 10 9.51 -6.07 6.23
C ASP A 10 8.07 -6.54 6.10
N TRP A 11 7.23 -6.35 7.12
CA TRP A 11 5.82 -6.76 7.07
C TRP A 11 5.03 -6.11 5.92
N VAL A 12 5.42 -4.91 5.46
CA VAL A 12 4.77 -4.24 4.32
C VAL A 12 5.21 -4.90 3.02
N ALA A 13 6.50 -5.23 2.90
CA ALA A 13 7.04 -5.92 1.73
C ALA A 13 6.46 -7.32 1.62
N GLU A 14 6.46 -8.08 2.72
CA GLU A 14 5.88 -9.42 2.83
C GLU A 14 4.38 -9.43 2.49
N GLN A 15 3.60 -8.48 3.01
CA GLN A 15 2.17 -8.41 2.69
C GLN A 15 1.90 -8.15 1.21
N VAL A 16 2.70 -7.29 0.57
CA VAL A 16 2.59 -7.01 -0.87
C VAL A 16 2.96 -8.25 -1.68
N GLU A 17 4.05 -8.91 -1.33
CA GLU A 17 4.52 -10.12 -2.00
C GLU A 17 3.51 -11.25 -1.88
N LEU A 18 2.95 -11.47 -0.68
CA LEU A 18 1.92 -12.47 -0.45
C LEU A 18 0.65 -12.18 -1.26
N TYR A 19 0.15 -10.93 -1.20
CA TYR A 19 -1.07 -10.54 -1.90
C TYR A 19 -0.91 -10.72 -3.42
N GLU A 20 0.17 -10.18 -4.00
CA GLU A 20 0.35 -10.20 -5.46
C GLU A 20 0.83 -11.57 -5.96
N GLY A 21 1.71 -12.23 -5.22
CA GLY A 21 2.23 -13.56 -5.56
C GLY A 21 1.15 -14.63 -5.57
N SER A 22 0.12 -14.48 -4.73
CA SER A 22 -1.03 -15.39 -4.72
C SER A 22 -2.11 -15.00 -5.76
N GLY A 23 -1.96 -13.86 -6.46
CA GLY A 23 -2.99 -13.34 -7.36
C GLY A 23 -4.20 -12.74 -6.64
N GLY A 24 -4.05 -12.30 -5.40
CA GLY A 24 -5.12 -11.67 -4.61
C GLY A 24 -6.05 -12.66 -3.91
N THR A 25 -5.50 -13.78 -3.45
CA THR A 25 -6.19 -14.83 -2.67
C THR A 25 -5.69 -14.96 -1.24
N GLU A 26 -4.48 -14.45 -0.95
CA GLU A 26 -3.82 -14.46 0.36
C GLU A 26 -3.39 -13.03 0.74
N GLY A 27 -3.02 -12.80 2.01
CA GLY A 27 -2.61 -11.46 2.47
C GLY A 27 -3.71 -10.39 2.43
N LEU A 28 -4.98 -10.81 2.36
CA LEU A 28 -6.15 -9.97 2.07
C LEU A 28 -6.56 -9.04 3.20
N THR A 29 -6.02 -9.22 4.40
CA THR A 29 -6.39 -8.43 5.57
C THR A 29 -5.18 -7.78 6.22
N LEU A 30 -5.41 -6.67 6.92
CA LEU A 30 -4.36 -5.93 7.60
C LEU A 30 -3.93 -6.68 8.86
N ARG A 31 -2.83 -7.44 8.78
CA ARG A 31 -2.28 -8.22 9.91
C ARG A 31 -3.41 -9.06 10.54
N ASP A 32 -3.51 -9.07 11.86
CA ASP A 32 -4.50 -9.85 12.61
C ASP A 32 -5.85 -9.12 12.81
N THR A 33 -6.06 -7.97 12.14
CA THR A 33 -7.28 -7.17 12.35
C THR A 33 -8.52 -7.72 11.63
N GLY A 34 -8.33 -8.60 10.65
CA GLY A 34 -9.40 -9.08 9.77
C GLY A 34 -9.94 -8.02 8.79
N LEU A 35 -9.44 -6.79 8.83
CA LEU A 35 -9.90 -5.70 7.96
C LEU A 35 -9.32 -5.86 6.55
N PRO A 36 -10.13 -5.81 5.49
CA PRO A 36 -9.66 -6.03 4.13
C PRO A 36 -8.70 -4.93 3.66
N VAL A 37 -7.74 -5.29 2.82
CA VAL A 37 -6.79 -4.36 2.20
C VAL A 37 -6.83 -4.38 0.67
N ILE A 38 -6.26 -3.34 0.08
CA ILE A 38 -5.90 -3.27 -1.34
C ILE A 38 -4.43 -2.89 -1.48
N ILE A 39 -3.78 -3.31 -2.56
CA ILE A 39 -2.42 -2.89 -2.90
C ILE A 39 -2.48 -1.63 -3.77
N VAL A 40 -2.02 -0.50 -3.24
CA VAL A 40 -1.93 0.75 -3.99
C VAL A 40 -0.55 0.88 -4.62
N THR A 41 -0.51 0.79 -5.94
CA THR A 41 0.68 1.06 -6.73
C THR A 41 0.77 2.54 -7.06
N ASN A 42 1.90 3.16 -6.76
CA ASN A 42 2.20 4.54 -7.07
C ASN A 42 3.65 4.71 -7.56
N ARG A 43 3.98 5.92 -8.01
CA ARG A 43 5.31 6.28 -8.48
C ARG A 43 6.03 7.12 -7.45
N GLY A 44 7.24 6.73 -7.07
CA GLY A 44 8.11 7.55 -6.22
C GLY A 44 8.37 8.92 -6.86
N ARG A 45 7.92 10.01 -6.21
CA ARG A 45 8.09 11.38 -6.75
C ARG A 45 9.56 11.77 -6.97
N LYS A 46 10.47 11.27 -6.13
CA LYS A 46 11.92 11.53 -6.23
C LYS A 46 12.66 10.55 -7.12
N THR A 47 12.31 9.26 -7.07
CA THR A 47 13.09 8.19 -7.71
C THR A 47 12.50 7.67 -9.01
N GLY A 48 11.23 7.99 -9.31
CA GLY A 48 10.50 7.42 -10.46
C GLY A 48 10.16 5.93 -10.33
N ALA A 49 10.63 5.25 -9.28
CA ALA A 49 10.43 3.83 -9.02
C ALA A 49 8.96 3.49 -8.77
N VAL A 50 8.57 2.26 -9.07
CA VAL A 50 7.28 1.71 -8.65
C VAL A 50 7.33 1.47 -7.15
N ARG A 51 6.31 1.92 -6.43
CA ARG A 51 6.13 1.73 -4.99
C ARG A 51 4.76 1.13 -4.75
N LYS A 52 4.66 0.20 -3.81
CA LYS A 52 3.43 -0.49 -3.47
C LYS A 52 3.17 -0.35 -1.98
N THR A 53 1.93 -0.14 -1.59
CA THR A 53 1.55 0.01 -0.18
C THR A 53 0.19 -0.64 0.05
N PRO A 54 0.07 -1.58 1.00
CA PRO A 54 -1.22 -2.10 1.43
C PRO A 54 -1.94 -1.01 2.21
N LEU A 55 -3.17 -0.70 1.82
CA LEU A 55 -4.06 0.22 2.53
C LEU A 55 -5.38 -0.46 2.80
N MET A 56 -6.06 -0.07 3.89
CA MET A 56 -7.40 -0.58 4.19
C MET A 56 -8.34 -0.31 3.01
N ARG A 57 -9.17 -1.30 2.69
CA ARG A 57 -10.16 -1.21 1.63
C ARG A 57 -11.35 -0.38 2.11
N VAL A 58 -11.46 0.85 1.61
CA VAL A 58 -12.60 1.74 1.83
C VAL A 58 -13.19 2.12 0.47
N VAL A 59 -14.50 1.92 0.31
CA VAL A 59 -15.23 2.13 -0.94
C VAL A 59 -16.37 3.10 -0.69
N ASP A 60 -16.53 4.08 -1.58
CA ASP A 60 -17.66 5.01 -1.66
C ASP A 60 -18.18 5.01 -3.10
N GLY A 61 -19.34 4.38 -3.33
CA GLY A 61 -19.87 4.13 -4.67
C GLY A 61 -18.88 3.37 -5.57
N SER A 62 -18.44 4.03 -6.65
CA SER A 62 -17.44 3.50 -7.59
C SER A 62 -16.00 3.87 -7.24
N SER A 63 -15.77 4.58 -6.13
CA SER A 63 -14.48 5.16 -5.77
C SER A 63 -13.86 4.45 -4.58
N TYR A 64 -12.52 4.39 -4.57
CA TYR A 64 -11.75 3.98 -3.39
C TYR A 64 -11.31 5.22 -2.62
N ILE A 65 -11.40 5.18 -1.29
CA ILE A 65 -10.90 6.21 -0.39
C ILE A 65 -9.57 5.75 0.18
N LEU A 66 -8.51 6.53 -0.05
CA LEU A 66 -7.18 6.26 0.50
C LEU A 66 -6.91 7.19 1.70
N VAL A 67 -6.78 6.61 2.89
CA VAL A 67 -6.50 7.37 4.12
C VAL A 67 -4.99 7.42 4.35
N ALA A 68 -4.40 8.61 4.26
CA ALA A 68 -2.97 8.86 4.48
C ALA A 68 -2.57 8.87 5.97
N SER A 69 -2.92 7.81 6.69
CA SER A 69 -2.58 7.61 8.11
C SER A 69 -1.45 6.61 8.26
N LYS A 70 -0.47 6.93 9.12
CA LYS A 70 0.60 6.02 9.56
C LYS A 70 0.47 5.78 11.07
N GLY A 71 -0.67 5.25 11.50
CA GLY A 71 -0.94 4.96 12.92
C GLY A 71 -0.93 6.21 13.81
N GLY A 72 -1.39 7.35 13.30
CA GLY A 72 -1.38 8.62 14.04
C GLY A 72 -0.03 9.34 14.09
N ALA A 73 0.98 8.86 13.36
CA ALA A 73 2.27 9.56 13.29
C ALA A 73 2.08 11.03 12.81
N PRO A 74 2.86 11.99 13.35
CA PRO A 74 2.73 13.42 13.02
C PRO A 74 3.16 13.75 11.57
N LYS A 75 3.75 12.79 10.86
CA LYS A 75 4.22 12.94 9.48
C LYS A 75 3.39 12.09 8.53
N HIS A 76 3.04 12.65 7.38
CA HIS A 76 2.38 11.92 6.32
C HIS A 76 3.23 10.74 5.82
N PRO A 77 2.58 9.61 5.42
CA PRO A 77 3.30 8.51 4.78
C PRO A 77 3.86 8.96 3.43
N LEU A 78 5.01 8.40 3.01
CA LEU A 78 5.70 8.86 1.79
C LEU A 78 4.84 8.74 0.52
N TRP A 79 3.95 7.74 0.44
CA TRP A 79 3.06 7.57 -0.71
C TRP A 79 2.10 8.74 -0.90
N TYR A 80 1.74 9.46 0.18
CA TYR A 80 0.91 10.66 0.08
C TYR A 80 1.58 11.71 -0.83
N HIS A 81 2.88 11.92 -0.66
CA HIS A 81 3.65 12.85 -1.50
C HIS A 81 3.88 12.35 -2.93
N ASN A 82 3.65 11.07 -3.20
CA ASN A 82 3.74 10.49 -4.54
C ASN A 82 2.46 10.71 -5.36
N LEU A 83 1.31 10.87 -4.70
CA LEU A 83 0.00 11.06 -5.33
C LEU A 83 -0.46 12.53 -5.39
N LYS A 84 0.29 13.43 -4.75
CA LYS A 84 0.03 14.86 -4.77
C LYS A 84 0.36 15.48 -6.12
#